data_AF-A0A3M6TUZ0-F1
#
_entry.id   AF-A0A3M6TUZ0-F1
#
_cell.length_a   1.000
_cell.length_b   1.000
_cell.length_c   1.000
_cell.angle_alpha   90.00
_cell.angle_beta   90.00
_cell.angle_gamma   90.00
#
_symmetry.space_group_name_H-M   'P 1'
#
loop_
_entity.id
_entity.type
_entity.pdbx_description
1 polymer ?
#
loop_
_entity_poly.entity_id
_entity_poly.type
_entity_poly.pdbx_seq_one_letter_code
_entity_poly.pdbx_strand_id
1 'polypeptide(L)'
;MNRRQQTWNRLQDEMKAKRKRPDPRGKGKSKKSGSAPHELIVQRLASEPDNKQTFRPVQPREFVAFPYEDLTLANLKKALADHYSLPASLCDVLVTNKGPSCTSMEQIPHRKDK
;
A
#
# COMPACT_ATOMS: atom_id res chain seq x y z
N MET A 1 -26.72 -45.95 -11.23
CA MET A 1 -26.29 -44.54 -11.09
C MET A 1 -24.77 -44.46 -11.11
N ASN A 2 -24.21 -43.69 -12.03
CA ASN A 2 -22.81 -43.75 -12.41
C ASN A 2 -21.92 -43.05 -11.36
N ARG A 3 -21.34 -43.82 -10.43
CA ARG A 3 -20.49 -43.31 -9.32
C ARG A 3 -19.43 -42.32 -9.80
N ARG A 4 -18.91 -42.53 -11.02
CA ARG A 4 -17.90 -41.67 -11.65
C ARG A 4 -18.42 -40.24 -11.93
N GLN A 5 -19.69 -40.09 -12.31
CA GLN A 5 -20.33 -38.78 -12.50
C GLN A 5 -20.59 -38.06 -11.17
N GLN A 6 -20.92 -38.79 -10.10
CA GLN A 6 -21.08 -38.21 -8.78
C GLN A 6 -19.76 -37.68 -8.22
N THR A 7 -18.68 -38.45 -8.39
CA THR A 7 -17.32 -38.00 -8.01
C THR A 7 -16.90 -36.78 -8.82
N TRP A 8 -17.20 -36.75 -10.12
CA TRP A 8 -16.91 -35.61 -10.99
C TRP A 8 -17.67 -34.34 -10.57
N ASN A 9 -18.96 -34.47 -10.27
CA ASN A 9 -19.79 -33.36 -9.83
C ASN A 9 -19.31 -32.82 -8.48
N ARG A 10 -18.98 -33.71 -7.53
CA ARG A 10 -18.42 -33.31 -6.22
C ARG A 10 -17.09 -32.56 -6.37
N LEU A 11 -16.20 -33.04 -7.24
CA LEU A 11 -14.93 -32.37 -7.51
C LEU A 11 -15.13 -30.98 -8.13
N GLN A 12 -16.08 -30.86 -9.06
CA GLN A 12 -16.45 -29.58 -9.65
C GLN A 12 -16.99 -28.61 -8.60
N ASP A 13 -17.84 -29.06 -7.69
CA ASP A 13 -18.40 -28.23 -6.63
C ASP A 13 -17.33 -27.80 -5.63
N GLU A 14 -16.40 -28.70 -5.26
CA GLU A 14 -15.24 -28.36 -4.43
C GLU A 14 -14.31 -27.34 -5.12
N MET A 15 -14.11 -27.44 -6.44
CA MET A 15 -13.35 -26.44 -7.20
C MET A 15 -14.06 -25.09 -7.31
N LYS A 16 -15.39 -25.09 -7.51
CA LYS A 16 -16.20 -23.85 -7.52
C LYS A 16 -16.20 -23.17 -6.15
N ALA A 17 -16.28 -23.95 -5.06
CA ALA A 17 -16.16 -23.44 -3.70
C ALA A 17 -14.78 -22.86 -3.42
N LYS A 18 -13.70 -23.52 -3.89
CA LYS A 18 -12.33 -22.97 -3.80
C LYS A 18 -12.11 -21.71 -4.63
N ARG A 19 -12.77 -21.59 -5.81
CA ARG A 19 -12.80 -20.35 -6.61
C ARG A 19 -13.61 -19.23 -5.96
N LYS A 20 -14.62 -19.57 -5.14
CA LYS A 20 -15.37 -18.65 -4.27
C LYS A 20 -14.65 -18.38 -2.93
N ARG A 21 -13.32 -18.47 -2.87
CA ARG A 21 -12.61 -17.67 -1.86
C ARG A 21 -13.00 -16.21 -2.15
N PRO A 22 -13.42 -15.43 -1.14
CA PRO A 22 -13.72 -14.03 -1.39
C PRO A 22 -12.47 -13.41 -2.00
N ASP A 23 -12.63 -12.90 -3.22
CA ASP A 23 -11.70 -11.93 -3.76
C ASP A 23 -11.58 -10.83 -2.69
N PRO A 24 -10.39 -10.54 -2.13
CA PRO A 24 -10.24 -9.40 -1.23
C PRO A 24 -10.60 -8.07 -1.92
N ARG A 25 -10.88 -8.05 -3.23
CA ARG A 25 -11.20 -6.87 -4.03
C ARG A 25 -12.67 -6.74 -4.42
N GLY A 26 -13.57 -7.58 -3.88
CA GLY A 26 -14.95 -7.63 -4.34
C GLY A 26 -16.01 -7.53 -3.24
N LYS A 27 -16.12 -6.39 -2.55
CA LYS A 27 -17.39 -5.84 -2.05
C LYS A 27 -17.15 -4.54 -1.26
N GLY A 28 -17.85 -3.48 -1.68
CA GLY A 28 -17.84 -2.18 -1.03
C GLY A 28 -17.95 -2.29 0.49
N LYS A 29 -16.91 -1.81 1.17
CA LYS A 29 -16.95 -1.47 2.58
C LYS A 29 -16.57 -0.01 2.68
N SER A 30 -17.44 0.73 3.36
CA SER A 30 -17.27 2.12 3.74
C SER A 30 -15.82 2.48 4.02
N LYS A 31 -15.39 3.67 3.58
CA LYS A 31 -14.21 4.37 4.08
C LYS A 31 -14.26 4.42 5.61
N LYS A 32 -13.80 3.37 6.29
CA LYS A 32 -13.27 3.52 7.64
C LYS A 32 -11.87 4.02 7.41
N SER A 33 -11.66 5.32 7.64
CA SER A 33 -10.33 5.83 7.90
C SER A 33 -9.77 4.96 9.04
N GLY A 34 -8.95 3.97 8.69
CA GLY A 34 -8.18 3.24 9.68
C GLY A 34 -7.42 4.29 10.49
N SER A 35 -7.56 4.22 11.83
CA SER A 35 -6.79 5.05 12.77
C SER A 35 -5.36 5.10 12.29
N ALA A 36 -4.81 6.30 12.14
CA ALA A 36 -3.45 6.43 11.64
C ALA A 36 -2.47 5.65 12.51
N PRO A 37 -1.44 5.02 11.92
CA PRO A 37 -0.37 4.41 12.68
C PRO A 37 0.37 5.49 13.46
N HIS A 38 0.81 5.19 14.69
CA HIS A 38 1.65 6.11 15.47
C HIS A 38 3.04 6.31 14.85
N GLU A 39 3.46 5.42 13.95
CA GLU A 39 4.80 5.40 13.37
C GLU A 39 4.76 4.92 11.92
N LEU A 40 5.60 5.53 11.07
CA LEU A 40 5.76 5.24 9.66
C LEU A 40 7.16 4.73 9.38
N ILE A 41 7.27 3.70 8.54
CA ILE A 41 8.56 3.26 8.02
C ILE A 41 8.80 3.99 6.70
N VAL A 42 9.83 4.82 6.65
CA VAL A 42 10.11 5.69 5.51
C VAL A 42 11.48 5.34 4.92
N GLN A 43 11.62 5.53 3.62
CA GLN A 43 12.91 5.36 2.93
C GLN A 43 13.17 6.56 2.05
N ARG A 44 14.24 7.31 2.35
CA ARG A 44 14.63 8.46 1.54
C ARG A 44 15.28 8.00 0.24
N LEU A 45 14.80 8.55 -0.87
CA LEU A 45 15.33 8.30 -2.21
C LEU A 45 16.16 9.50 -2.71
N ALA A 46 17.00 9.25 -3.70
CA ALA A 46 17.80 10.27 -4.37
C ALA A 46 16.90 11.27 -5.11
N SER A 47 17.39 12.50 -5.31
CA SER A 47 16.66 13.52 -6.07
C SER A 47 16.60 13.21 -7.57
N GLU A 48 17.66 12.59 -8.10
CA GLU A 48 17.76 12.23 -9.51
C GLU A 48 17.58 10.72 -9.69
N PRO A 49 16.82 10.30 -10.71
CA PRO A 49 16.74 8.90 -11.05
C PRO A 49 18.04 8.45 -11.73
N ASP A 50 18.35 7.15 -11.62
CA ASP A 50 19.45 6.58 -12.39
C ASP A 50 19.12 6.44 -13.89
N ASN A 51 20.07 5.92 -14.68
CA ASN A 51 19.89 5.67 -16.12
C ASN A 51 18.69 4.78 -16.47
N LYS A 52 18.07 4.10 -15.50
CA LYS A 52 16.88 3.24 -15.67
C LYS A 52 15.64 3.89 -15.05
N GLN A 53 15.63 5.21 -14.88
CA GLN A 53 14.54 5.97 -14.29
C GLN A 53 14.19 5.50 -12.86
N THR A 54 15.17 5.00 -12.11
CA THR A 54 14.98 4.45 -10.77
C THR A 54 15.63 5.34 -9.72
N PHE A 55 14.84 5.84 -8.77
CA PHE A 55 15.37 6.60 -7.65
C PHE A 55 15.97 5.63 -6.63
N ARG A 56 17.26 5.80 -6.35
CA ARG A 56 17.99 4.91 -5.43
C ARG A 56 17.79 5.35 -3.98
N PRO A 57 17.69 4.42 -3.02
CA PRO A 57 17.74 4.76 -1.61
C PRO A 57 19.05 5.46 -1.26
N VAL A 58 18.96 6.60 -0.56
CA VAL A 58 20.13 7.33 -0.06
C VAL A 58 20.51 6.83 1.33
N GLN A 59 19.51 6.44 2.12
CA GLN A 59 19.65 6.05 3.52
C GLN A 59 18.90 4.75 3.81
N PRO A 60 19.25 4.07 4.92
CA PRO A 60 18.45 2.99 5.48
C PRO A 60 17.00 3.42 5.74
N ARG A 61 16.12 2.44 5.97
CA ARG A 61 14.75 2.73 6.39
C ARG A 61 14.74 3.25 7.80
N GLU A 62 13.99 4.31 8.02
CA GLU A 62 13.85 4.97 9.31
C GLU A 62 12.41 4.89 9.78
N PHE A 63 12.24 4.88 11.10
CA PHE A 63 10.93 4.96 11.73
C PHE A 63 10.66 6.42 12.09
N VAL A 64 9.55 6.95 11.60
CA VAL A 64 9.15 8.35 11.76
C VAL A 64 7.84 8.40 12.54
N ALA A 65 7.84 9.17 13.63
CA ALA A 65 6.63 9.41 14.40
C ALA A 65 5.57 10.10 13.53
N PHE A 66 4.34 9.61 13.60
CA PHE A 66 3.20 10.19 12.90
C PHE A 66 2.18 10.71 13.92
N PRO A 67 2.23 12.02 14.24
CA PRO A 67 1.41 12.61 15.30
C PRO A 67 -0.04 12.92 14.85
N TYR A 68 -0.42 12.57 13.63
CA TYR A 68 -1.72 12.91 13.06
C TYR A 68 -2.69 11.74 13.22
N GLU A 69 -3.96 12.03 13.54
CA GLU A 69 -5.01 11.01 13.69
C GLU A 69 -5.42 10.39 12.34
N ASP A 70 -5.39 11.20 11.27
CA ASP A 70 -5.81 10.81 9.94
C ASP A 70 -4.62 10.54 9.01
N LEU A 71 -4.60 9.34 8.42
CA LEU A 71 -3.63 8.94 7.42
C LEU A 71 -4.02 9.51 6.03
N THR A 72 -3.51 10.71 5.73
CA THR A 72 -3.69 11.40 4.44
C THR A 72 -2.34 11.76 3.80
N LEU A 73 -2.30 11.95 2.47
CA LEU A 73 -1.07 12.35 1.76
C LEU A 73 -0.52 13.69 2.27
N ALA A 74 -1.40 14.62 2.65
CA ALA A 74 -0.99 15.91 3.19
C ALA A 74 -0.30 15.74 4.56
N ASN A 75 -0.87 14.93 5.45
CA ASN A 75 -0.29 14.66 6.77
C ASN A 75 1.01 13.85 6.66
N LEU A 76 1.11 12.93 5.70
CA LEU A 76 2.35 12.22 5.39
C LEU A 76 3.45 13.19 4.97
N LYS A 77 3.17 14.09 4.02
CA LYS A 77 4.13 15.10 3.57
C LYS A 77 4.56 16.02 4.71
N LYS A 78 3.65 16.42 5.59
CA LYS A 78 3.97 17.22 6.79
C LYS A 78 4.86 16.47 7.78
N ALA A 79 4.51 15.25 8.15
CA ALA A 79 5.31 14.44 9.08
C ALA A 79 6.74 14.21 8.56
N LEU A 80 6.89 13.97 7.26
CA LEU A 80 8.19 13.82 6.61
C LEU A 80 8.95 15.15 6.54
N ALA A 81 8.27 16.24 6.18
CA ALA A 81 8.84 17.58 6.14
C ALA A 81 9.43 17.98 7.51
N ASP A 82 8.67 17.75 8.58
CA ASP A 82 9.09 18.02 9.96
C ASP A 82 10.30 17.14 10.34
N HIS A 83 10.26 15.84 10.03
CA HIS A 83 11.36 14.91 10.33
C HIS A 83 12.68 15.28 9.64
N TYR A 84 12.62 15.66 8.36
CA TYR A 84 13.81 16.02 7.59
C TYR A 84 14.17 17.51 7.66
N SER A 85 13.39 18.34 8.39
CA SER A 85 13.54 19.80 8.42
C SER A 85 13.52 20.44 7.03
N LEU A 86 12.62 19.95 6.17
CA LEU A 86 12.45 20.40 4.79
C LEU A 86 11.03 20.96 4.57
N PRO A 87 10.83 21.89 3.63
CA PRO A 87 9.49 22.34 3.28
C PRO A 87 8.68 21.21 2.62
N ALA A 88 7.41 21.07 2.99
CA ALA A 88 6.52 20.02 2.47
C ALA A 88 6.31 20.04 0.95
N SER A 89 6.59 21.18 0.29
CA SER A 89 6.56 21.31 -1.18
C SER A 89 7.68 20.53 -1.88
N LEU A 90 8.79 20.26 -1.20
CA LEU A 90 9.91 19.48 -1.74
C LEU A 90 9.81 17.98 -1.42
N CYS A 91 8.92 17.60 -0.50
CA CYS A 91 8.70 16.20 -0.15
C CYS A 91 7.68 15.58 -1.10
N ASP A 92 8.15 14.64 -1.91
CA ASP A 92 7.28 13.84 -2.75
C ASP A 92 7.29 12.37 -2.34
N VAL A 93 6.14 11.72 -2.50
CA VAL A 93 5.93 10.32 -2.12
C VAL A 93 5.69 9.54 -3.40
N LEU A 94 6.48 8.53 -3.69
CA LEU A 94 6.36 7.75 -4.92
C LEU A 94 5.56 6.46 -4.71
N VAL A 95 4.79 6.05 -5.72
CA VAL A 95 4.04 4.78 -5.72
C VAL A 95 5.00 3.58 -5.71
N THR A 96 6.13 3.73 -6.41
CA THR A 96 7.25 2.79 -6.43
C THR A 96 8.55 3.58 -6.64
N ASN A 97 9.70 2.94 -6.46
CA ASN A 97 11.02 3.57 -6.72
C ASN A 97 11.23 4.01 -8.17
N LYS A 98 10.32 3.66 -9.09
CA LYS A 98 10.34 4.06 -10.52
C LYS A 98 9.08 4.83 -10.94
N GLY A 99 8.14 5.00 -10.01
CA GLY A 99 6.77 5.39 -10.32
C GLY A 99 6.58 6.89 -10.27
N PRO A 100 5.45 7.37 -10.80
CA PRO A 100 5.02 8.74 -10.56
C PRO A 100 4.78 8.98 -9.07
N SER A 101 4.68 10.26 -8.73
CA SER A 101 4.19 10.73 -7.44
C SER A 101 2.84 10.08 -7.10
N CYS A 102 2.67 9.68 -5.85
CA CYS A 102 1.40 9.24 -5.30
C CYS A 102 0.38 10.37 -5.38
N THR A 103 -0.73 10.12 -6.04
CA THR A 103 -1.88 11.02 -6.12
C THR A 103 -3.00 10.61 -5.17
N SER A 104 -3.03 9.34 -4.74
CA SER A 104 -4.01 8.80 -3.80
C SER A 104 -3.37 7.89 -2.77
N MET A 105 -3.96 7.83 -1.57
CA MET A 105 -3.58 6.92 -0.49
C MET A 105 -3.69 5.44 -0.88
N GLU A 106 -4.54 5.11 -1.86
CA GLU A 106 -4.74 3.74 -2.35
C GLU A 106 -3.52 3.21 -3.12
N GLN A 107 -2.66 4.11 -3.60
CA GLN A 107 -1.46 3.74 -4.36
C GLN A 107 -0.29 3.36 -3.46
N ILE A 108 -0.35 3.62 -2.16
CA ILE A 108 0.72 3.29 -1.23
C ILE A 108 0.66 1.78 -0.92
N PRO A 109 1.62 0.98 -1.43
CA PRO A 109 1.62 -0.45 -1.16
C PRO A 109 1.89 -0.68 0.33
N HIS A 110 1.20 -1.66 0.92
CA HIS A 110 1.35 -2.06 2.33
C HIS A 110 0.67 -1.19 3.39
N ARG A 111 -0.44 -0.52 3.05
CA ARG A 111 -1.41 -0.15 4.09
C ARG A 111 -1.92 -1.45 4.73
N LYS A 112 -1.33 -1.85 5.86
CA LYS A 112 -1.84 -2.94 6.70
C LYS A 112 -3.07 -2.38 7.43
N ASP A 113 -4.16 -2.16 6.69
CA ASP A 113 -5.49 -2.18 7.30
C ASP A 113 -5.79 -3.65 7.62
N LYS A 114 -5.23 -4.15 8.72
CA LYS A 114 -5.57 -5.47 9.25
C LYS A 114 -6.40 -5.31 10.51
#